data_AF-A0A969BBW3-F1
#
_entry.id   AF-A0A969BBW3-F1
#
_cell.length_a   1.000
_cell.length_b   1.000
_cell.length_c   1.000
_cell.angle_alpha   90.00
_cell.angle_beta   90.00
_cell.angle_gamma   90.00
#
_symmetry.space_group_name_H-M   'P 1'
#
loop_
_entity.id
_entity.type
_entity.pdbx_description
1 polymer ?
#
loop_
_entity_poly.entity_id
_entity_poly.type
_entity_poly.pdbx_seq_one_letter_code
_entity_poly.pdbx_strand_id
1 'polypeptide(L)' 'MQSKKNLNLLGERLGELFTTNHPRFKDVFEDIGAAGYYIQEAGYRLEAAKRTLQDDGEET' A
#
# COMPACT_ATOMS: atom_id res chain seq x y z
N MET A 1 4.52 4.99 -6.94
CA MET A 1 3.20 4.33 -6.83
C MET A 1 2.17 5.28 -6.26
N GLN A 2 1.11 5.57 -7.02
CA GLN A 2 0.00 6.43 -6.59
C GLN A 2 -0.72 5.89 -5.34
N SER A 3 -0.87 4.57 -5.24
CA SER A 3 -1.61 3.90 -4.16
C SER A 3 -0.99 4.10 -2.77
N LYS A 4 0.34 4.10 -2.66
CA LYS A 4 1.05 4.37 -1.39
C LYS A 4 0.84 5.80 -0.91
N LYS A 5 0.86 6.78 -1.82
CA LYS A 5 0.57 8.18 -1.50
C LYS A 5 -0.88 8.35 -1.01
N ASN A 6 -1.83 7.68 -1.66
CA ASN A 6 -3.24 7.76 -1.27
C ASN A 6 -3.50 7.14 0.12
N LEU A 7 -2.84 6.03 0.46
CA LEU A 7 -2.95 5.41 1.79
C LEU A 7 -2.36 6.28 2.89
N ASN A 8 -1.22 6.90 2.64
CA ASN A 8 -0.62 7.84 3.60
C ASN A 8 -1.54 9.04 3.83
N LEU A 9 -2.09 9.63 2.77
CA LEU A 9 -3.04 10.75 2.87
C LEU A 9 -4.32 10.34 3.62
N LEU A 10 -4.78 9.11 3.43
CA LEU A 10 -5.93 8.57 4.17
C LEU A 10 -5.61 8.43 5.67
N GLY A 11 -4.42 7.93 6.01
CA GLY A 11 -3.93 7.84 7.39
C GLY A 11 -3.82 9.21 8.06
N GLU A 12 -3.27 10.21 7.37
CA GLU A 12 -3.18 11.59 7.87
C GLU A 12 -4.58 12.17 8.17
N ARG A 13 -5.52 12.06 7.22
CA ARG A 13 -6.91 12.53 7.40
C ARG A 13 -7.65 11.81 8.51
N LEU A 14 -7.41 10.51 8.66
CA LEU A 14 -7.99 9.73 9.76
C LEU A 14 -7.41 10.14 11.11
N GLY A 15 -6.16 10.62 11.15
CA GLY A 15 -5.54 11.14 12.38
C GLY A 15 -6.10 12.50 12.80
N GLU A 16 -6.52 13.30 11.82
CA GLU A 16 -7.23 14.56 12.07
C GLU A 16 -8.67 14.31 12.59
N LEU A 17 -9.35 13.27 12.08
CA LEU A 17 -10.74 12.94 12.45
C LEU A 17 -10.84 12.10 13.74
N PHE A 18 -9.92 11.15 13.92
CA PHE A 18 -9.83 10.32 15.11
C PHE A 18 -8.59 10.73 15.88
N THR A 19 -8.79 11.47 16.97
CA THR A 19 -7.70 11.75 17.90
C THR A 19 -7.15 10.44 18.46
N THR A 20 -5.88 10.43 18.86
CA THR A 20 -5.16 9.25 19.39
C THR A 20 -5.84 8.60 20.60
N ASN A 21 -6.73 9.32 21.30
CA ASN A 21 -7.51 8.81 22.42
C ASN A 21 -8.78 8.06 22.02
N HIS A 22 -9.11 7.97 20.72
CA HIS A 22 -10.28 7.24 20.27
C HIS A 22 -10.08 5.72 20.48
N PRO A 23 -11.06 4.98 21.04
CA PRO A 23 -10.90 3.56 21.40
C PRO A 23 -10.50 2.67 20.22
N ARG A 24 -10.87 3.06 19.00
CA ARG A 24 -10.56 2.33 17.75
C ARG A 24 -9.39 2.91 16.96
N PHE A 25 -8.72 3.94 17.48
CA PHE A 25 -7.63 4.61 16.77
C PHE A 25 -6.54 3.61 16.38
N LYS A 26 -6.09 2.79 17.34
CA LYS A 26 -5.04 1.81 17.12
C LYS A 26 -5.41 0.80 16.04
N ASP A 27 -6.59 0.17 16.16
CA ASP A 27 -7.04 -0.88 15.24
C ASP A 27 -7.13 -0.35 13.79
N VAL A 28 -7.73 0.84 13.61
CA VAL A 28 -7.91 1.43 12.27
C VAL A 28 -6.57 1.78 11.62
N PHE A 29 -5.63 2.32 12.39
CA PHE A 29 -4.31 2.67 11.88
C PHE A 29 -3.43 1.44 11.60
N GLU A 30 -3.57 0.38 12.40
CA GLU A 30 -2.92 -0.91 12.16
C GLU A 30 -3.43 -1.56 10.87
N ASP A 31 -4.75 -1.59 10.66
CA ASP A 31 -5.38 -2.12 9.44
C ASP A 31 -4.93 -1.36 8.18
N ILE A 32 -4.86 -0.03 8.24
CA ILE A 32 -4.40 0.81 7.12
C ILE A 32 -2.91 0.57 6.84
N GLY A 33 -2.10 0.44 7.90
CA GLY A 33 -0.69 0.09 7.78
C GLY A 33 -0.50 -1.26 7.08
N ALA A 34 -1.25 -2.28 7.50
CA ALA A 34 -1.25 -3.60 6.88
C ALA A 34 -1.69 -3.56 5.41
N ALA A 35 -2.77 -2.84 5.10
CA ALA A 35 -3.22 -2.64 3.72
C ALA A 35 -2.15 -1.97 2.85
N GLY A 36 -1.44 -0.98 3.40
CA GLY A 36 -0.30 -0.34 2.74
C GLY A 36 0.84 -1.29 2.41
N TYR A 37 1.18 -2.18 3.35
CA TYR A 37 2.20 -3.21 3.14
C TYR A 37 1.81 -4.17 2.00
N TYR A 38 0.59 -4.70 2.01
CA TYR A 38 0.15 -5.67 0.98
C TYR A 38 0.06 -5.06 -0.42
N ILE A 39 -0.39 -3.80 -0.53
CA ILE A 39 -0.41 -3.09 -1.82
C ILE A 39 1.01 -2.90 -2.36
N GLN A 40 1.98 -2.61 -1.49
CA GLN A 40 3.38 -2.46 -1.89
C GLN A 40 3.96 -3.82 -2.37
N GLU A 41 3.71 -4.89 -1.63
CA GLU A 41 4.11 -6.25 -2.02
C GLU A 41 3.51 -6.69 -3.35
N ALA A 42 2.21 -6.49 -3.55
CA ALA A 42 1.54 -6.80 -4.81
C ALA A 42 2.16 -6.02 -5.98
N GLY A 43 2.49 -4.75 -5.76
CA GLY A 43 3.18 -3.92 -6.75
C GLY A 43 4.55 -4.46 -7.14
N TYR A 44 5.36 -4.90 -6.17
CA TYR A 44 6.66 -5.52 -6.47
C TYR A 44 6.52 -6.83 -7.25
N ARG A 45 5.55 -7.67 -6.90
CA ARG A 45 5.30 -8.93 -7.61
C ARG A 45 4.84 -8.69 -9.05
N LEU A 46 4.00 -7.69 -9.29
CA LEU A 46 3.59 -7.31 -10.64
C LEU A 46 4.75 -6.77 -11.48
N GLU A 47 5.61 -5.93 -10.91
CA GLU A 47 6.81 -5.45 -11.60
C GLU A 47 7.79 -6.60 -11.91
N ALA A 48 7.95 -7.56 -10.99
CA ALA A 48 8.76 -8.74 -11.23
C ALA A 48 8.18 -9.61 -12.36
N ALA A 49 6.88 -9.90 -12.31
CA ALA A 49 6.20 -10.66 -13.37
C ALA A 49 6.29 -9.96 -14.73
N LYS A 50 6.15 -8.63 -14.76
CA LYS A 50 6.32 -7.83 -15.98
C LYS A 50 7.73 -7.96 -16.56
N ARG A 51 8.78 -7.90 -15.72
CA ARG A 51 10.17 -8.09 -16.18
C ARG A 51 10.39 -9.47 -16.77
N THR A 52 9.93 -10.52 -16.09
CA THR A 52 10.02 -11.89 -16.60
C THR A 52 9.34 -12.04 -17.96
N LEU A 53 8.15 -11.44 -18.15
CA LEU A 53 7.45 -11.47 -19.43
C LEU A 53 8.13 -10.63 -20.53
N GLN A 54 8.89 -9.60 -20.16
CA GLN A 54 9.65 -8.78 -21.12
C GLN A 54 10.94 -9.48 -21.55
N ASP A 55 11.66 -10.11 -20.61
CA ASP A 55 12.87 -10.87 -20.90
C ASP A 55 12.56 -12.13 -21.75
N ASP A 56 11.42 -12.80 -21.52
CA ASP A 56 10.95 -13.93 -22.35
C ASP A 56 10.52 -13.50 -23.78
N GLY A 57 10.39 -12.19 -24.03
CA GLY A 57 9.97 -11.63 -25.32
C GLY A 57 11.13 -11.23 -26.25
N GLU A 58 12.37 -11.23 -25.75
CA GLU A 58 13.57 -10.86 -26.53
C GLU A 58 14.34 -12.06 -27.11
N GLU A 59 13.89 -13.31 -26.87
CA GLU A 59 14.37 -14.51 -27.57
C GLU A 59 13.58 -14.78 -28.87
N THR A 60 13.59 -13.87 -29.84
CA THR A 60 13.32 -14.19 -31.27
C THR A 60 14.04 -13.24 -32.20
#